data_AF-A0A7L6BIV3-F1
#
_entry.id   AF-A0A7L6BIV3-F1
#
_cell.length_a   1.000
_cell.length_b   1.000
_cell.length_c   1.000
_cell.angle_alpha   90.00
_cell.angle_beta   90.00
_cell.angle_gamma   90.00
#
_symmetry.space_group_name_H-M   'P 1'
#
loop_
_entity.id
_entity.type
_entity.pdbx_description
1 polymer ?
#
loop_
_entity_poly.entity_id
_entity_poly.type
_entity_poly.pdbx_seq_one_letter_code
_entity_poly.pdbx_strand_id
1 'polypeptide(L)' 'MGLTPRHQKPFQKKDWAYLDTYIKANIDNSSLPHPSVAVELDQFEMSKEEIIQELKRNGYQVTDEHTGFLRVS' A
#
# COMPACT_ATOMS: atom_id res chain seq x y z
N MET A 1 6.89 -17.10 36.81
CA MET A 1 5.92 -16.62 35.81
C MET A 1 6.72 -15.97 34.68
N GLY A 2 6.92 -16.68 33.58
CA GLY A 2 7.75 -16.22 32.45
C GLY A 2 6.94 -15.32 31.54
N LEU A 3 7.40 -14.09 31.34
CA LEU A 3 6.84 -13.15 30.37
C LEU A 3 7.01 -13.75 28.98
N THR A 4 5.90 -14.03 28.29
CA THR A 4 5.91 -14.46 26.89
C THR A 4 6.70 -13.44 26.06
N PRO A 5 7.66 -13.85 25.22
CA PRO A 5 8.34 -12.92 24.34
C PRO A 5 7.30 -12.33 23.40
N ARG A 6 7.12 -11.01 23.49
CA ARG A 6 6.33 -10.23 22.57
C ARG A 6 6.92 -10.49 21.19
N HIS A 7 6.23 -11.26 20.34
CA HIS A 7 6.58 -11.41 18.94
C HIS A 7 6.42 -10.05 18.26
N GLN A 8 7.42 -9.19 18.43
CA GLN A 8 7.68 -8.08 17.52
C GLN A 8 8.04 -8.77 16.20
N LYS A 9 7.02 -9.03 15.38
CA LYS A 9 7.28 -9.39 13.99
C LYS A 9 8.20 -8.29 13.45
N PRO A 10 9.39 -8.62 12.93
CA PRO A 10 10.18 -7.61 12.24
C PRO A 10 9.24 -6.99 11.21
N PHE A 11 9.21 -5.65 11.19
CA PHE A 11 8.42 -4.90 10.23
C PHE A 11 9.04 -5.22 8.86
N GLN A 12 8.55 -6.28 8.22
CA GLN A 12 8.95 -6.63 6.88
C GLN A 12 8.25 -5.62 5.99
N LYS A 13 9.08 -4.80 5.37
CA LYS A 13 8.62 -3.93 4.30
C LYS A 13 7.99 -4.80 3.21
N LYS A 14 6.90 -4.30 2.64
CA LYS A 14 6.05 -4.99 1.68
C LYS A 14 6.65 -4.88 0.28
N ASP A 15 6.61 -5.99 -0.47
CA ASP A 15 7.01 -6.07 -1.86
C ASP A 15 5.92 -5.62 -2.85
N TRP A 16 6.29 -5.52 -4.13
CA TRP A 16 5.40 -5.22 -5.26
C TRP A 16 4.17 -6.13 -5.34
N ALA A 17 4.36 -7.44 -5.12
CA ALA A 17 3.26 -8.39 -5.18
C ALA A 17 2.19 -8.11 -4.11
N TYR A 18 2.63 -7.65 -2.94
CA TYR A 18 1.71 -7.24 -1.89
C TYR A 18 0.98 -5.96 -2.26
N LEU A 19 1.69 -4.96 -2.80
CA LEU A 19 1.08 -3.69 -3.26
C LEU A 19 -0.02 -3.95 -4.30
N ASP A 20 0.29 -4.73 -5.33
CA ASP A 20 -0.63 -5.03 -6.43
C ASP A 20 -1.86 -5.80 -5.92
N THR A 21 -1.65 -6.82 -5.09
CA THR A 21 -2.73 -7.59 -4.46
C THR A 21 -3.57 -6.71 -3.55
N TYR A 22 -2.95 -5.84 -2.75
CA TYR A 22 -3.63 -4.93 -1.84
C TYR A 22 -4.50 -3.94 -2.60
N ILE A 23 -3.98 -3.33 -3.67
CA ILE A 23 -4.73 -2.36 -4.46
C ILE A 23 -5.88 -3.04 -5.18
N LYS A 24 -5.63 -4.15 -5.89
CA LYS A 24 -6.70 -4.93 -6.53
C LYS A 24 -7.75 -5.36 -5.51
N ALA A 25 -7.35 -5.93 -4.38
CA ALA A 25 -8.31 -6.36 -3.37
C ALA A 25 -9.15 -5.19 -2.83
N ASN A 26 -8.60 -3.99 -2.68
CA ASN A 26 -9.37 -2.83 -2.20
C ASN A 26 -10.21 -2.17 -3.30
N ILE A 27 -9.78 -2.22 -4.56
CA ILE A 27 -10.48 -1.63 -5.71
C ILE A 27 -11.57 -2.58 -6.22
N ASP A 28 -11.22 -3.84 -6.55
CA ASP A 28 -12.15 -4.86 -7.06
C ASP A 28 -13.22 -5.27 -6.04
N ASN A 29 -12.88 -5.35 -4.74
CA ASN A 29 -13.89 -5.68 -3.71
C ASN A 29 -14.61 -4.45 -3.16
N SER A 30 -14.36 -3.25 -3.70
CA SER A 30 -15.09 -2.07 -3.24
C SER A 30 -16.45 -1.99 -3.89
N SER A 31 -17.49 -1.83 -3.08
CA SER A 31 -18.82 -1.46 -3.56
C SER A 31 -18.99 0.05 -3.78
N LEU A 32 -17.92 0.83 -3.60
CA LEU A 32 -17.95 2.28 -3.79
C LEU A 32 -17.94 2.63 -5.28
N PRO A 33 -18.68 3.68 -5.70
CA PRO A 33 -18.67 4.14 -7.10
C PRO A 33 -17.28 4.62 -7.55
N HIS A 34 -16.45 5.08 -6.60
CA HIS A 34 -15.04 5.41 -6.81
C HIS A 34 -14.23 4.76 -5.69
N PRO A 35 -13.77 3.51 -5.88
CA PRO A 35 -12.89 2.85 -4.94
C PRO A 35 -11.61 3.67 -4.80
N SER A 36 -11.13 3.86 -3.57
CA SER A 36 -9.81 4.44 -3.38
C SER A 36 -9.13 3.78 -2.19
N VAL A 37 -7.83 3.55 -2.30
CA VAL A 37 -7.01 2.91 -1.30
C VAL A 37 -5.83 3.80 -0.94
N ALA A 38 -5.57 3.93 0.36
CA ALA A 38 -4.41 4.63 0.87
C ALA A 38 -3.24 3.64 1.02
N VAL A 39 -2.13 3.93 0.36
CA VAL A 39 -0.89 3.16 0.39
C VAL A 39 0.12 3.92 1.24
N GLU A 40 0.48 3.36 2.38
CA GLU A 40 1.49 3.93 3.27
C GLU A 40 2.88 3.59 2.78
N LEU A 41 3.63 4.59 2.31
CA LEU A 41 4.93 4.42 1.67
C LEU A 41 6.00 3.85 2.60
N ASP A 42 5.92 4.19 3.90
CA ASP A 42 6.86 3.70 4.91
C ASP A 42 6.83 2.18 5.07
N GLN A 43 5.70 1.55 4.72
CA GLN A 43 5.54 0.11 4.78
C GLN A 43 6.12 -0.64 3.58
N PHE A 44 6.62 0.04 2.53
CA PHE A 44 7.13 -0.62 1.32
C PHE A 44 8.65 -0.46 1.19
N GLU A 45 9.28 -1.40 0.48
CA GLU A 45 10.71 -1.30 0.15
C GLU A 45 11.00 -0.30 -0.96
N MET A 46 9.99 -0.03 -1.77
CA MET A 46 10.09 0.75 -2.99
C MET A 46 9.94 2.24 -2.73
N SER A 47 10.55 3.04 -3.60
CA SER A 47 10.45 4.49 -3.49
C SER A 47 9.05 4.96 -3.88
N LYS A 48 8.61 6.07 -3.27
CA LYS A 48 7.37 6.76 -3.63
C LYS A 48 7.21 6.93 -5.14
N GLU A 49 8.27 7.38 -5.81
CA GLU A 49 8.26 7.65 -7.25
C GLU A 49 8.07 6.38 -8.07
N GLU A 50 8.71 5.27 -7.68
CA GLU A 50 8.52 3.99 -8.34
C GLU A 50 7.07 3.50 -8.21
N ILE A 51 6.52 3.58 -7.00
CA ILE A 51 5.13 3.21 -6.74
C ILE A 51 4.18 4.05 -7.61
N ILE A 52 4.38 5.36 -7.66
CA ILE A 52 3.57 6.26 -8.52
C ILE A 52 3.70 5.86 -10.00
N GLN A 53 4.92 5.56 -10.47
CA GLN A 53 5.15 5.20 -11.87
C GLN A 53 4.43 3.90 -12.24
N GLU A 54 4.53 2.85 -11.43
CA GLU A 54 3.86 1.59 -11.74
C GLU A 54 2.34 1.71 -11.65
N LEU A 55 1.82 2.41 -10.64
CA LEU A 55 0.38 2.62 -10.53
C LEU A 55 -0.18 3.40 -11.72
N LYS A 56 0.51 4.44 -12.17
CA LYS A 56 0.15 5.16 -13.40
C LYS A 56 0.25 4.27 -14.64
N ARG A 57 1.25 3.39 -14.70
CA ARG A 57 1.44 2.43 -15.80
C ARG A 57 0.29 1.42 -15.88
N ASN A 58 -0.22 0.99 -14.73
CA ASN A 58 -1.40 0.14 -14.60
C ASN A 58 -2.73 0.89 -14.79
N GLY A 59 -2.70 2.20 -15.02
CA GLY A 59 -3.89 3.01 -15.28
C GLY A 59 -4.62 3.49 -14.02
N TYR A 60 -4.03 3.32 -12.84
CA TYR A 60 -4.58 3.86 -11.59
C TYR A 60 -4.29 5.35 -11.45
N GLN A 61 -5.24 6.06 -10.84
CA GLN A 61 -5.10 7.46 -10.52
C GLN A 61 -4.43 7.61 -9.15
N VAL A 62 -3.23 8.19 -9.12
CA VAL A 62 -2.47 8.37 -7.88
C VAL A 62 -2.49 9.83 -7.45
N THR A 63 -2.93 10.06 -6.21
CA THR A 63 -2.90 11.36 -5.54
C THR A 63 -1.93 11.28 -4.36
N ASP A 64 -0.94 12.15 -4.35
CA ASP A 64 0.01 12.24 -3.25
C ASP A 64 -0.57 13.13 -2.13
N GLU A 65 -0.75 12.59 -0.94
CA GLU A 65 -1.30 13.36 0.19
C GLU A 65 -0.20 14.07 1.01
N HIS A 66 1.07 14.05 0.56
CA HIS A 66 2.24 14.67 1.22
C HIS A 66 2.51 14.20 2.66
N THR A 67 1.67 13.33 3.24
CA THR A 67 1.72 12.81 4.60
C THR A 67 2.43 11.46 4.72
N GLY A 68 3.11 11.01 3.65
CA GLY A 68 3.68 9.66 3.56
C GLY A 68 2.69 8.61 3.04
N PHE A 69 1.50 9.04 2.62
CA PHE A 69 0.47 8.21 2.02
C PHE A 69 0.25 8.59 0.55
N LEU A 70 0.07 7.58 -0.29
CA LEU A 70 -0.42 7.72 -1.65
C LEU A 70 -1.85 7.19 -1.72
N ARG A 71 -2.76 8.00 -2.25
CA ARG A 71 -4.12 7.58 -2.53
C ARG A 71 -4.21 7.09 -3.97
N VAL A 72 -4.73 5.89 -4.14
CA VAL A 72 -4.85 5.21 -5.43
C VAL A 72 -6.32 4.93 -5.68
N SER A 73 -6.84 5.31 -6.85
CA SER A 73 -8.22 5.06 -7.27
C SER A 73 -8.31 4.59 -8.71
#